data_AF-A0A920PDZ3-F1
#
_entry.id   AF-A0A920PDZ3-F1
#
_cell.length_a   1.000
_cell.length_b   1.000
_cell.length_c   1.000
_cell.angle_alpha   90.00
_cell.angle_beta   90.00
_cell.angle_gamma   90.00
#
_symmetry.space_group_name_H-M   'P 1'
#
loop_
_entity.id
_entity.type
_entity.pdbx_description
1 polymer ?
#
loop_
_entity_poly.entity_id
_entity_poly.type
_entity_poly.pdbx_seq_one_letter_code
_entity_poly.pdbx_strand_id
1 'polypeptide(L)' 'MNFNIQVKEWNDEIIFLRKIIPGGADKSYGIHVARLAGLPKKVLDRAHEVLFNLEQSGLMR' A
#
# COMPACT_ATOMS: atom_id res chain seq x y z
N MET A 1 -9.03 -20.53 0.44
CA MET A 1 -9.30 -19.43 1.38
C MET A 1 -8.09 -18.53 1.37
N ASN A 2 -8.30 -17.23 1.17
CA ASN A 2 -7.22 -16.25 1.27
C ASN A 2 -7.18 -15.70 2.70
N PHE A 3 -5.99 -15.38 3.19
CA PHE A 3 -5.77 -14.77 4.50
C PHE A 3 -4.89 -13.53 4.30
N ASN A 4 -5.14 -12.49 5.08
CA ASN A 4 -4.35 -11.26 5.06
C ASN A 4 -4.00 -10.80 6.48
N ILE A 5 -2.99 -9.94 6.57
CA ILE A 5 -2.64 -9.28 7.82
C ILE A 5 -3.52 -8.03 7.95
N GLN A 6 -4.18 -7.89 9.09
CA GLN A 6 -4.99 -6.72 9.38
C GLN A 6 -4.10 -5.48 9.54
N VAL A 7 -4.50 -4.42 8.84
CA VAL A 7 -3.81 -3.14 8.79
C VAL A 7 -4.79 -2.02 9.18
N LYS A 8 -4.32 -1.02 9.94
CA LYS A 8 -5.08 0.18 10.27
C LYS A 8 -4.35 1.42 9.74
N GLU A 9 -5.06 2.23 8.95
CA GLU A 9 -4.59 3.53 8.45
C GLU A 9 -4.98 4.63 9.46
N TRP A 10 -4.04 5.50 9.83
CA TRP A 10 -4.27 6.62 10.75
C TRP A 10 -3.30 7.77 10.43
N ASN A 11 -3.81 8.96 10.08
CA ASN A 11 -2.99 10.16 9.78
C ASN A 11 -1.79 9.88 8.86
N ASP A 12 -2.02 9.25 7.71
CA ASP A 12 -0.99 8.83 6.74
C ASP A 12 0.03 7.79 7.26
N GLU A 13 -0.18 7.27 8.47
CA GLU A 13 0.55 6.15 9.03
C GLU A 13 -0.21 4.84 8.92
N ILE A 14 0.56 3.77 8.81
CA ILE A 14 0.05 2.41 8.70
C ILE A 14 0.51 1.62 9.91
N ILE A 15 -0.46 1.09 10.64
CA ILE A 15 -0.23 0.24 11.80
C ILE A 15 -0.57 -1.20 11.41
N PHE A 16 0.44 -2.06 11.40
CA PHE A 16 0.28 -3.50 11.22
C PHE A 16 -0.18 -4.13 12.54
N LEU A 17 -1.41 -4.61 12.60
CA LEU A 17 -2.01 -5.17 13.82
C LEU A 17 -1.52 -6.60 14.13
N ARG A 18 -0.64 -7.17 13.28
CA ARG A 18 -0.11 -8.54 13.38
C ARG A 18 -1.17 -9.63 13.55
N LYS A 19 -2.42 -9.33 13.18
CA LYS A 19 -3.56 -10.24 13.24
C LYS A 19 -3.82 -10.79 11.84
N ILE A 20 -3.88 -12.11 11.71
CA ILE A 20 -4.27 -12.76 10.47
C ILE A 20 -5.80 -12.84 10.44
N ILE A 21 -6.40 -12.37 9.35
CA ILE A 21 -7.85 -12.44 9.13
C ILE A 21 -8.15 -13.17 7.81
N PRO A 22 -9.25 -13.94 7.73
CA PRO A 22 -9.70 -14.49 6.48
C PRO A 22 -10.16 -13.36 5.54
N GLY A 23 -9.76 -13.41 4.28
CA GLY A 23 -10.06 -12.40 3.26
C GLY A 23 -8.90 -12.18 2.29
N GLY A 24 -9.20 -11.65 1.10
CA GLY A 24 -8.18 -11.15 0.18
C GLY A 24 -7.52 -9.88 0.72
N ALA A 25 -6.32 -9.55 0.24
CA ALA A 25 -5.73 -8.24 0.51
C ALA A 25 -6.27 -7.25 -0.53
N ASP A 26 -7.13 -6.32 -0.11
CA ASP A 26 -7.77 -5.37 -1.03
C ASP A 26 -6.84 -4.22 -1.45
N LYS A 27 -5.72 -4.03 -0.72
CA LYS A 27 -4.72 -2.99 -0.99
C LYS A 27 -3.30 -3.50 -0.79
N SER A 28 -2.37 -2.96 -1.57
CA SER A 28 -0.93 -3.17 -1.42
C SER A 28 -0.28 -2.00 -0.69
N TYR A 29 0.55 -2.29 0.31
CA TYR A 29 1.17 -1.27 1.18
C TYR A 29 2.65 -0.99 0.86
N GLY A 30 3.11 -1.34 -0.34
CA GLY A 30 4.53 -1.28 -0.72
C GLY A 30 5.17 0.10 -0.57
N ILE A 31 4.50 1.16 -1.03
CA ILE A 31 5.01 2.54 -0.92
C ILE A 31 5.11 2.99 0.55
N HIS A 32 4.17 2.54 1.39
CA HIS A 32 4.19 2.83 2.83
C HIS A 32 5.35 2.13 3.53
N VAL A 33 5.61 0.86 3.20
CA VAL A 33 6.78 0.13 3.73
C VAL A 33 8.08 0.79 3.26
N ALA A 34 8.15 1.25 2.01
CA ALA A 34 9.30 1.99 1.49
C ALA A 34 9.55 3.30 2.25
N ARG A 35 8.48 4.03 2.62
CA ARG A 35 8.57 5.22 3.48
C ARG A 35 9.16 4.87 4.86
N LEU A 36 8.68 3.79 5.49
CA LEU A 36 9.19 3.33 6.78
C LEU A 36 10.66 2.87 6.70
N ALA A 37 11.08 2.32 5.56
CA ALA A 37 12.47 1.95 5.30
C ALA A 37 13.40 3.16 5.03
N GLY A 38 12.87 4.39 5.05
CA GLY A 38 13.65 5.62 4.89
C GLY A 38 14.05 5.92 3.45
N LEU A 39 13.30 5.42 2.46
CA LEU A 39 13.59 5.76 1.07
C LEU A 39 13.42 7.28 0.81
N PRO A 40 14.22 7.88 -0.09
CA PRO A 40 14.14 9.31 -0.38
C PRO A 40 12.75 9.72 -0.88
N LYS A 41 12.27 10.89 -0.45
CA LYS A 41 10.95 11.44 -0.84
C LYS A 41 10.74 11.45 -2.36
N LYS A 42 11.76 11.82 -3.14
CA LYS A 42 11.70 11.82 -4.62
C LYS A 42 11.35 10.46 -5.21
N VAL A 43 11.80 9.36 -4.58
CA VAL A 43 11.48 7.99 -5.02
C VAL A 43 10.02 7.66 -4.69
N LEU A 44 9.56 8.03 -3.49
CA LEU A 44 8.18 7.83 -3.07
C LEU A 44 7.21 8.61 -3.96
N ASP A 45 7.50 9.88 -4.23
CA ASP A 45 6.70 10.75 -5.11
C ASP A 45 6.55 10.13 -6.51
N ARG A 46 7.66 9.65 -7.10
CA ARG A 46 7.63 8.99 -8.41
C ARG A 46 6.85 7.67 -8.37
N ALA A 47 6.96 6.90 -7.29
CA ALA A 47 6.22 5.66 -7.14
C ALA A 47 4.70 5.91 -7.07
N HIS A 48 4.26 6.98 -6.39
CA HIS A 48 2.86 7.40 -6.36
C HIS A 48 2.36 7.81 -7.75
N GLU A 49 3.15 8.57 -8.50
CA GLU A 49 2.78 8.99 -9.85
C GLU A 49 2.64 7.80 -10.81
N VAL A 50 3.56 6.83 -10.72
CA VAL A 50 3.48 5.58 -11.50
C VAL A 50 2.25 4.76 -11.10
N LEU A 51 2.00 4.61 -9.79
CA LEU A 51 0.82 3.90 -9.29
C LEU A 51 -0.48 4.52 -9.82
N PHE A 52 -0.60 5.85 -9.74
CA PHE A 52 -1.74 6.59 -10.26
C PHE A 52 -1.97 6.29 -11.75
N ASN A 53 -0.91 6.34 -12.56
CA ASN A 53 -1.01 6.05 -14.00
C ASN A 53 -1.42 4.59 -14.28
N LEU A 54 -0.92 3.63 -13.48
CA LEU A 54 -1.27 2.22 -13.63
C LEU A 54 -2.72 1.94 -13.23
N GLU A 55 -3.20 2.54 -12.15
CA GLU A 55 -4.60 2.42 -11.70
C GLU A 55 -5.55 3.06 -12.71
N GLN A 56 -5.21 4.22 -13.28
CA GLN A 56 -5.97 4.85 -14.37
C GLN A 56 -6.01 3.97 -15.62
N SER A 57 -4.87 3.39 -16.01
CA SER A 57 -4.78 2.50 -17.18
C SER A 57 -5.55 1.19 -16.97
N GLY A 58 -5.61 0.70 -15.73
CA GLY A 58 -6.40 -0.46 -15.35
C GLY A 58 -7.90 -0.17 -15.29
N LEU A 59 -8.31 1.03 -14.87
CA LEU A 59 -9.71 1.47 -14.86
C LEU A 59 -10.27 1.78 -16.26
N MET A 60 -9.41 2.17 -17.21
CA MET A 60 -9.80 2.42 -18.61
C MET A 60 -9.94 1.15 -19.45
N ARG A 61 -9.79 -0.05 -18.86
CA ARG A 61 -9.87 -1.35 -19.54
C ARG A 61 -11.14 -2.12 -19.22
#